data_AF-A0A941BIF8-F1
#
_entry.id   AF-A0A941BIF8-F1
#
_cell.length_a   1.000
_cell.length_b   1.000
_cell.length_c   1.000
_cell.angle_alpha   90.00
_cell.angle_beta   90.00
_cell.angle_gamma   90.00
#
_symmetry.space_group_name_H-M   'P 1'
#
loop_
_entity.id
_entity.type
_entity.pdbx_description
1 polymer ?
#
loop_
_entity_poly.entity_id
_entity_poly.type
_entity_poly.pdbx_seq_one_letter_code
_entity_poly.pdbx_strand_id
1 'polypeptide(L)'
;MFHTPAGRGLLAVALCAALTACGGGGGSDGGGDGGSGNGGGAATLISQPANNTGRLLASNCFQCHGTGGQGGFESITGEADEVQRYRSLAAHPARTDIMAAHAQGYTDAQIAAVIRYLQQ
;
A
#
# COMPACT_ATOMS: atom_id res chain seq x y z
N MET A 1 -51.58 -18.10 10.14
CA MET A 1 -51.28 -18.39 11.55
C MET A 1 -50.13 -17.49 11.96
N PHE A 2 -50.44 -16.50 12.79
CA PHE A 2 -49.49 -15.56 13.38
C PHE A 2 -48.75 -16.22 14.55
N HIS A 3 -47.43 -16.05 14.61
CA HIS A 3 -46.76 -15.86 15.90
C HIS A 3 -45.42 -15.14 15.75
N THR A 4 -45.40 -13.91 16.28
CA THR A 4 -44.24 -13.22 16.85
C THR A 4 -44.40 -13.31 18.38
N PRO A 5 -43.32 -13.42 19.15
CA PRO A 5 -43.05 -12.40 20.17
C PRO A 5 -41.56 -12.02 20.19
N ALA A 6 -41.18 -10.75 20.05
CA ALA A 6 -41.26 -9.68 21.05
C ALA A 6 -40.54 -10.03 22.37
N GLY A 7 -39.25 -9.68 22.45
CA GLY A 7 -38.46 -9.72 23.68
C GLY A 7 -37.64 -8.44 23.82
N ARG A 8 -38.21 -7.44 24.50
CA ARG A 8 -37.56 -6.19 24.90
C ARG A 8 -36.65 -6.50 26.09
N GLY A 9 -35.35 -6.37 25.90
CA GLY A 9 -34.34 -6.43 26.97
C GLY A 9 -33.49 -5.17 26.94
N LEU A 10 -34.01 -4.09 27.52
CA LEU A 10 -33.23 -2.90 27.85
C LEU A 10 -32.40 -3.27 29.08
N LEU A 11 -31.12 -3.59 28.92
CA LEU A 11 -30.16 -3.59 30.03
C LEU A 11 -28.91 -2.84 29.59
N ALA A 12 -28.90 -1.56 29.91
CA ALA A 12 -27.72 -0.73 29.89
C ALA A 12 -26.75 -1.23 30.98
N VAL A 13 -25.66 -1.87 30.59
CA VAL A 13 -24.46 -1.97 31.43
C VAL A 13 -23.41 -1.08 30.77
N ALA A 14 -23.34 0.15 31.26
CA ALA A 14 -22.20 1.01 31.07
C ALA A 14 -21.02 0.41 31.85
N LEU A 15 -20.10 -0.26 31.14
CA LEU A 15 -18.79 -0.60 31.68
C LEU A 15 -17.77 0.36 31.08
N CYS A 16 -17.31 1.28 31.92
CA CYS A 16 -16.28 2.26 31.62
C CYS A 16 -14.97 1.55 31.26
N ALA A 17 -14.66 1.48 29.97
CA ALA A 17 -13.34 1.14 29.47
C ALA A 17 -12.55 2.43 29.27
N ALA A 18 -11.86 2.89 30.31
CA ALA A 18 -10.78 3.86 30.17
C ALA A 18 -9.55 3.13 29.61
N LEU A 19 -9.53 2.85 28.30
CA LEU A 19 -8.28 2.54 27.61
C LEU A 19 -7.63 3.86 27.19
N THR A 20 -6.46 4.09 27.76
CA THR A 20 -5.50 5.12 27.43
C THR A 20 -5.46 5.41 25.94
N ALA A 21 -5.88 6.63 25.61
CA ALA A 21 -5.73 7.24 24.31
C ALA A 21 -4.23 7.38 23.97
N CYS A 22 -3.74 6.52 23.09
CA CYS A 22 -2.67 6.87 22.15
C CYS A 22 -3.37 7.21 20.83
N GLY A 23 -3.93 8.42 20.76
CA GLY A 23 -4.70 8.91 19.62
C GLY A 23 -4.14 10.25 19.16
N GLY A 24 -3.03 10.18 18.43
CA GLY A 24 -2.39 11.34 17.83
C GLY A 24 -3.08 11.78 16.54
N GLY A 25 -3.08 13.10 16.32
CA GLY A 25 -3.03 13.71 15.00
C GLY A 25 -4.36 14.14 14.39
N GLY A 26 -4.87 15.29 14.81
CA GLY A 26 -5.86 16.06 14.04
C GLY A 26 -5.21 17.25 13.36
N GLY A 27 -5.74 17.62 12.19
CA GLY A 27 -5.72 19.01 11.72
C GLY A 27 -4.80 19.32 10.56
N SER A 28 -5.42 19.78 9.49
CA SER A 28 -4.89 20.08 8.17
C SER A 28 -4.18 21.45 8.06
N ASP A 29 -3.57 21.63 6.88
CA ASP A 29 -3.37 22.85 6.07
C ASP A 29 -2.56 24.07 6.56
N GLY A 30 -1.61 24.46 5.68
CA GLY A 30 -1.46 25.87 5.29
C GLY A 30 -0.25 26.62 5.82
N GLY A 31 0.58 27.09 4.88
CA GLY A 31 1.28 28.39 4.96
C GLY A 31 2.45 28.50 5.93
N GLY A 32 3.64 28.78 5.40
CA GLY A 32 4.86 28.92 6.20
C GLY A 32 4.91 30.18 7.06
N ASP A 33 5.90 30.20 7.95
CA ASP A 33 6.71 31.38 8.29
C ASP A 33 7.95 30.94 9.06
N GLY A 34 9.06 31.65 8.80
CA GLY A 34 10.41 31.29 9.21
C GLY A 34 10.61 31.21 10.73
N GLY A 35 11.20 30.10 11.17
CA GLY A 35 11.76 29.92 12.50
C GLY A 35 13.22 29.50 12.39
N SER A 36 14.11 30.49 12.49
CA SER A 36 15.56 30.32 12.61
C SER A 36 15.89 29.45 13.84
N GLY A 37 16.08 28.15 13.62
CA GLY A 37 16.67 27.22 14.58
C GLY A 37 18.11 26.93 14.17
N ASN A 38 19.05 27.66 14.75
CA ASN A 38 20.48 27.49 14.52
C ASN A 38 20.93 26.17 15.17
N GLY A 39 20.96 25.10 14.39
CA GLY A 39 21.44 23.78 14.78
C GLY A 39 22.14 23.13 13.61
N GLY A 40 23.39 23.54 13.38
CA GLY A 40 24.26 23.08 12.30
C GLY A 40 24.68 21.63 12.44
N GLY A 41 23.75 20.70 12.26
CA GLY A 41 24.03 19.36 11.76
C GLY A 41 23.81 19.39 10.25
N ALA A 42 24.86 19.10 9.47
CA ALA A 42 24.72 18.97 8.02
C ALA A 42 23.70 17.86 7.73
N ALA A 43 22.46 18.25 7.41
CA ALA A 43 21.47 17.33 6.89
C ALA A 43 21.96 16.86 5.53
N THR A 44 22.56 15.67 5.49
CA THR A 44 22.81 14.97 4.24
C THR A 44 21.45 14.76 3.57
N LEU A 45 21.17 15.59 2.56
CA LEU A 45 20.03 15.38 1.68
C LEU A 45 20.31 14.08 0.93
N ILE A 46 19.69 12.99 1.37
CA ILE A 46 19.69 11.73 0.64
C ILE A 46 18.88 11.98 -0.63
N SER A 47 19.59 12.17 -1.75
CA SER A 47 18.96 12.28 -3.07
C SER A 47 18.23 10.97 -3.35
N GLN A 48 16.90 10.99 -3.23
CA GLN A 48 16.09 9.84 -3.57
C GLN A 48 16.14 9.60 -5.09
N PRO A 49 16.30 8.35 -5.54
CA PRO A 49 16.27 8.02 -6.97
C PRO A 49 14.98 8.55 -7.62
N ALA A 50 15.10 9.04 -8.85
CA ALA A 50 14.02 9.68 -9.62
C ALA A 50 12.74 8.83 -9.78
N ASN A 51 12.79 7.53 -9.48
CA ASN A 51 11.64 6.62 -9.52
C ASN A 51 11.17 6.19 -8.11
N ASN A 52 10.93 7.16 -7.22
CA ASN A 52 10.29 6.90 -5.92
C ASN A 52 9.00 6.10 -6.06
N THR A 53 8.17 6.45 -7.05
CA THR A 53 6.89 5.81 -7.31
C THR A 53 7.05 4.34 -7.66
N GLY A 54 7.88 3.99 -8.65
CA GLY A 54 8.13 2.60 -9.04
C GLY A 54 8.69 1.75 -7.91
N ARG A 55 9.63 2.30 -7.13
CA ARG A 55 10.20 1.61 -5.96
C ARG A 55 9.17 1.34 -4.87
N LEU A 56 8.31 2.32 -4.57
CA LEU A 56 7.24 2.18 -3.58
C LEU A 56 6.14 1.21 -4.01
N LEU A 57 5.83 1.16 -5.32
CA LEU A 57 4.87 0.20 -5.85
C LEU A 57 5.47 -1.22 -5.83
N ALA A 58 6.73 -1.37 -6.25
CA ALA A 58 7.43 -2.64 -6.33
C ALA A 58 7.69 -3.31 -4.98
N SER A 59 7.77 -2.54 -3.88
CA SER A 59 7.95 -3.12 -2.54
C SER A 59 6.83 -4.08 -2.14
N ASN A 60 5.61 -3.84 -2.64
CA ASN A 60 4.49 -4.75 -2.41
C ASN A 60 4.68 -6.10 -3.11
N CYS A 61 5.38 -6.13 -4.25
CA CYS A 61 5.66 -7.33 -5.04
C CYS A 61 6.71 -8.24 -4.37
N PHE A 62 7.65 -7.65 -3.64
CA PHE A 62 8.77 -8.37 -3.01
C PHE A 62 8.35 -9.28 -1.86
N GLN A 63 7.14 -9.09 -1.34
CA GLN A 63 6.53 -10.03 -0.38
C GLN A 63 6.39 -11.44 -0.97
N CYS A 64 6.28 -11.55 -2.29
CA CYS A 64 6.10 -12.81 -3.00
C CYS A 64 7.25 -13.15 -3.95
N HIS A 65 7.95 -12.14 -4.51
CA HIS A 65 8.99 -12.31 -5.53
C HIS A 65 10.42 -12.04 -5.03
N GLY A 66 10.60 -11.97 -3.70
CA GLY A 66 11.90 -11.70 -3.09
C GLY A 66 12.40 -10.28 -3.30
N THR A 67 13.46 -9.92 -2.57
CA THR A 67 14.06 -8.58 -2.64
C THR A 67 14.56 -8.29 -4.05
N GLY A 68 14.14 -7.16 -4.62
CA GLY A 68 14.54 -6.78 -5.99
C GLY A 68 13.85 -7.60 -7.08
N GLY A 69 12.82 -8.39 -6.75
CA GLY A 69 12.07 -9.19 -7.71
C GLY A 69 12.81 -10.45 -8.16
N GLN A 70 13.82 -10.86 -7.39
CA GLN A 70 14.67 -12.02 -7.64
C GLN A 70 14.36 -13.09 -6.58
N GLY A 71 13.62 -14.13 -6.97
CA GLY A 71 13.28 -15.27 -6.12
C GLY A 71 11.83 -15.31 -5.64
N GLY A 72 11.59 -15.91 -4.46
CA GLY A 72 10.23 -16.13 -3.96
C GLY A 72 9.49 -17.22 -4.74
N PHE A 73 8.27 -16.94 -5.22
CA PHE A 73 7.55 -17.86 -6.11
C PHE A 73 8.24 -17.98 -7.48
N GLU A 74 8.67 -16.85 -8.04
CA GLU A 74 9.37 -16.74 -9.32
C GLU A 74 10.01 -15.35 -9.45
N SER A 75 11.05 -15.20 -10.26
CA SER A 75 11.60 -13.87 -10.56
C SER A 75 10.69 -13.09 -11.50
N ILE A 76 10.56 -11.78 -11.25
CA ILE A 76 9.78 -10.82 -12.04
C ILE A 76 10.64 -9.76 -12.74
N THR A 77 11.96 -9.98 -12.76
CA THR A 77 12.91 -9.17 -13.51
C THR A 77 13.20 -9.87 -14.82
N GLY A 78 13.12 -9.20 -15.97
CA GLY A 78 13.70 -9.81 -17.17
C GLY A 78 13.31 -9.29 -18.55
N GLU A 79 12.05 -8.97 -18.84
CA GLU A 79 11.66 -8.85 -20.27
C GLU A 79 10.89 -7.56 -20.62
N ALA A 80 10.97 -7.18 -21.90
CA ALA A 80 10.35 -5.95 -22.43
C ALA A 80 8.82 -6.03 -22.52
N ASP A 81 8.24 -7.23 -22.44
CA ASP A 81 6.80 -7.51 -22.55
C ASP A 81 6.08 -7.65 -21.19
N GLU A 82 6.76 -7.38 -20.08
CA GLU A 82 6.23 -7.55 -18.72
C GLU A 82 4.92 -6.77 -18.49
N VAL A 83 4.72 -5.63 -19.17
CA VAL A 83 3.44 -4.88 -19.15
C VAL A 83 2.30 -5.71 -19.74
N GLN A 84 2.54 -6.40 -20.85
CA GLN A 84 1.53 -7.24 -21.50
C GLN A 84 1.22 -8.47 -20.67
N ARG A 85 2.26 -9.08 -20.09
CA ARG A 85 2.10 -10.18 -19.14
C ARG A 85 1.23 -9.75 -17.97
N TYR A 86 1.51 -8.60 -17.36
CA TYR A 86 0.71 -8.06 -16.27
C TYR A 86 -0.75 -7.78 -16.67
N ARG A 87 -0.98 -7.14 -17.82
CA ARG A 87 -2.34 -6.89 -18.33
C ARG A 87 -3.10 -8.17 -18.57
N SER A 88 -2.42 -9.21 -19.07
CA SER A 88 -3.03 -10.52 -19.23
C SER A 88 -3.50 -11.05 -17.88
N LEU A 89 -2.66 -10.99 -16.83
CA LEU A 89 -3.02 -11.40 -15.47
C LEU A 89 -4.18 -10.58 -14.91
N ALA A 90 -4.19 -9.26 -15.11
CA ALA A 90 -5.27 -8.39 -14.64
C ALA A 90 -6.64 -8.75 -15.27
N ALA A 91 -6.64 -9.29 -16.49
CA ALA A 91 -7.85 -9.76 -17.17
C ALA A 91 -8.34 -11.15 -16.69
N HIS A 92 -7.53 -11.91 -15.95
CA HIS A 92 -7.94 -13.20 -15.40
C HIS A 92 -8.85 -13.01 -14.16
N PRO A 93 -9.77 -13.95 -13.87
CA PRO A 93 -10.54 -13.88 -12.63
C PRO A 93 -9.63 -13.93 -11.39
N ALA A 94 -9.83 -13.03 -10.44
CA ALA A 94 -9.01 -12.95 -9.21
C ALA A 94 -8.90 -14.26 -8.42
N ARG A 95 -9.90 -15.14 -8.56
CA ARG A 95 -9.96 -16.43 -7.84
C ARG A 95 -9.12 -17.55 -8.46
N THR A 96 -8.61 -17.37 -9.69
CA THR A 96 -7.90 -18.43 -10.41
C THR A 96 -6.39 -18.38 -10.21
N ASP A 97 -5.86 -17.21 -9.85
CA ASP A 97 -4.44 -16.98 -9.68
C ASP A 97 -4.21 -15.83 -8.68
N ILE A 98 -3.25 -16.00 -7.76
CA ILE A 98 -2.99 -14.99 -6.72
C ILE A 98 -2.45 -13.69 -7.32
N MET A 99 -1.63 -13.79 -8.38
CA MET A 99 -1.12 -12.63 -9.09
C MET A 99 -2.20 -11.96 -9.91
N ALA A 100 -3.24 -12.65 -10.40
CA ALA A 100 -4.39 -12.01 -11.03
C ALA A 100 -5.14 -11.06 -10.06
N ALA A 101 -5.32 -11.46 -8.80
CA ALA A 101 -5.92 -10.60 -7.78
C ALA A 101 -5.06 -9.37 -7.49
N HIS A 102 -3.74 -9.55 -7.38
CA HIS A 102 -2.81 -8.43 -7.23
C HIS A 102 -2.75 -7.56 -8.49
N ALA A 103 -2.92 -8.18 -9.67
CA ALA A 103 -2.79 -7.51 -10.96
C ALA A 103 -3.92 -6.49 -11.21
N GLN A 104 -5.09 -6.77 -10.68
CA GLN A 104 -6.27 -5.89 -10.79
C GLN A 104 -6.17 -4.63 -9.93
N GLY A 105 -5.23 -4.59 -8.98
CA GLY A 105 -5.04 -3.46 -8.07
C GLY A 105 -4.25 -2.29 -8.66
N TYR A 106 -3.67 -2.43 -9.85
CA TYR A 106 -2.81 -1.41 -10.44
C TYR A 106 -3.28 -1.00 -11.83
N THR A 107 -3.09 0.27 -12.13
CA THR A 107 -3.23 0.83 -13.47
C THR A 107 -2.01 0.52 -14.33
N ASP A 108 -2.17 0.56 -15.65
CA ASP A 108 -1.07 0.40 -16.61
C ASP A 108 0.11 1.36 -16.33
N ALA A 109 -0.18 2.60 -15.94
CA ALA A 109 0.84 3.60 -15.63
C ALA A 109 1.65 3.24 -14.38
N GLN A 110 1.00 2.69 -13.34
CA GLN A 110 1.68 2.22 -12.14
C GLN A 110 2.56 1.01 -12.45
N ILE A 111 2.11 0.12 -13.34
CA ILE A 111 2.87 -1.07 -13.74
C ILE A 111 4.06 -0.74 -14.61
N ALA A 112 3.91 0.20 -15.54
CA ALA A 112 5.04 0.75 -16.25
C ALA A 112 6.08 1.35 -15.28
N ALA A 113 5.65 2.01 -14.20
CA ALA A 113 6.57 2.55 -13.19
C ALA A 113 7.31 1.45 -12.40
N VAL A 114 6.63 0.36 -12.05
CA VAL A 114 7.22 -0.84 -11.40
C VAL A 114 8.24 -1.49 -12.32
N ILE A 115 7.88 -1.76 -13.57
CA ILE A 115 8.77 -2.41 -14.55
C ILE A 115 10.02 -1.57 -14.79
N ARG A 116 9.86 -0.25 -14.98
CA ARG A 116 11.00 0.68 -15.07
C ARG A 116 11.90 0.71 -13.85
N TYR A 117 11.41 0.30 -12.68
CA TYR A 117 12.21 0.15 -11.49
C TYR A 117 12.94 -1.20 -11.44
N LEU A 118 12.26 -2.29 -11.82
CA LEU A 118 12.83 -3.63 -11.86
C LEU A 118 13.91 -3.84 -12.94
N GLN A 119 13.95 -2.96 -13.94
CA GLN A 119 14.96 -2.96 -15.02
C GLN A 119 16.23 -2.14 -14.70
N GLN A 120 16.37 -1.61 -13.48
CA GLN A 120 17.56 -0.87 -13.02
C GLN A 120 18.59 -1.84 -12.43
#